data_AF-A0AA51J1I3-F1
#
_entry.id   AF-A0AA51J1I3-F1
#
_cell.length_a   1.000
_cell.length_b   1.000
_cell.length_c   1.000
_cell.angle_alpha   90.00
_cell.angle_beta   90.00
_cell.angle_gamma   90.00
#
_symmetry.space_group_name_H-M   'P 1'
#
loop_
_entity.id
_entity.type
_entity.pdbx_description
1 polymer ?
#
loop_
_entity_poly.entity_id
_entity_poly.type
_entity_poly.pdbx_seq_one_letter_code
_entity_poly.pdbx_strand_id
1 'polypeptide(L)' 'EHRKQYDSEVEDRFRLKIFAENKHKVARHNQRYERGLVSFRLKPNKYSDMLHHEFVHTMNGFN' A
#
# COMPACT_ATOMS: atom_id res chain seq x y z
N GLU A 1 7.67 4.25 -13.63
CA GLU A 1 7.10 5.33 -12.81
C GLU A 1 5.58 5.29 -12.89
N HIS A 2 4.88 5.46 -11.77
CA HIS A 2 3.44 5.23 -11.67
C HIS A 2 2.68 6.51 -12.05
N ARG A 3 2.14 6.57 -13.28
CA ARG A 3 1.30 7.67 -13.79
C ARG A 3 -0.13 7.52 -13.26
N LYS A 4 -0.40 7.96 -12.03
CA LYS A 4 -1.76 8.07 -11.49
C LYS A 4 -2.23 9.52 -11.64
N GLN A 5 -3.31 9.72 -12.38
CA GLN A 5 -4.03 11.00 -12.44
C GLN A 5 -5.22 10.85 -11.50
N TYR A 6 -5.33 11.74 -10.53
CA TYR A 6 -6.49 11.83 -9.65
C TYR A 6 -7.26 13.08 -10.02
N ASP A 7 -8.57 12.97 -10.19
CA ASP A 7 -9.42 14.05 -10.70
C ASP A 7 -9.64 15.17 -9.65
N SER A 8 -9.22 14.97 -8.39
CA SER A 8 -9.47 15.89 -7.29
C SER A 8 -8.34 15.95 -6.26
N GLU A 9 -8.00 17.15 -5.78
CA GLU A 9 -7.07 17.36 -4.65
C GLU A 9 -7.47 16.61 -3.37
N VAL A 10 -8.77 16.36 -3.19
CA VAL A 10 -9.29 15.60 -2.05
C VAL A 10 -8.88 14.12 -2.17
N GLU A 11 -8.96 13.57 -3.37
CA GLU A 11 -8.53 12.20 -3.64
C GLU A 11 -7.01 12.07 -3.52
N ASP A 12 -6.26 13.06 -4.00
CA ASP A 12 -4.80 13.10 -3.85
C ASP A 12 -4.36 13.03 -2.38
N ARG A 13 -4.98 13.85 -1.51
CA ARG A 13 -4.68 13.83 -0.07
C ARG A 13 -5.08 12.51 0.58
N PHE A 14 -6.20 11.93 0.16
CA PHE A 14 -6.65 10.64 0.65
C PHE A 14 -5.69 9.51 0.25
N ARG A 15 -5.29 9.45 -1.01
CA ARG A 15 -4.33 8.48 -1.57
C ARG A 15 -2.95 8.62 -0.94
N LEU A 16 -2.50 9.86 -0.69
CA LEU A 16 -1.24 10.13 0.02
C LEU A 16 -1.29 9.60 1.46
N LYS A 17 -2.41 9.79 2.17
CA LYS A 17 -2.60 9.26 3.53
C LYS A 17 -2.51 7.73 3.55
N ILE A 18 -3.18 7.06 2.60
CA ILE A 18 -3.12 5.60 2.45
C ILE A 18 -1.69 5.14 2.19
N PHE A 19 -0.98 5.82 1.29
CA PHE A 19 0.41 5.53 1.00
C PHE A 19 1.32 5.64 2.24
N ALA A 20 1.13 6.69 3.05
CA ALA A 20 1.88 6.87 4.29
C ALA A 20 1.62 5.74 5.28
N GLU A 21 0.36 5.34 5.47
CA GLU A 21 -0.01 4.22 6.35
C GLU A 21 0.58 2.89 5.87
N ASN A 22 0.50 2.60 4.57
CA ASN A 22 1.06 1.39 3.98
C ASN A 22 2.59 1.38 4.03
N LYS A 23 3.26 2.51 3.78
CA LYS A 23 4.71 2.64 3.95
C LYS A 23 5.14 2.38 5.39
N HIS A 24 4.38 2.87 6.36
CA HIS A 24 4.65 2.60 7.77
C HIS A 24 4.46 1.11 8.13
N LYS A 25 3.42 0.45 7.60
CA LYS A 25 3.24 -1.01 7.73
C LYS A 25 4.43 -1.79 7.15
N VAL A 26 4.89 -1.43 5.95
CA VAL A 26 6.06 -2.02 5.29
C VAL A 26 7.31 -1.84 6.14
N ALA A 27 7.55 -0.64 6.68
CA ALA A 27 8.69 -0.37 7.55
C ALA A 27 8.66 -1.25 8.81
N ARG A 28 7.51 -1.37 9.49
CA ARG A 28 7.36 -2.24 10.67
C ARG A 28 7.60 -3.71 10.33
N HIS A 29 7.14 -4.18 9.17
CA HIS A 29 7.39 -5.55 8.72
C HIS A 29 8.88 -5.79 8.44
N ASN A 30 9.55 -4.84 7.78
CA ASN A 30 10.97 -4.95 7.48
C ASN A 30 11.83 -4.88 8.75
N GLN A 31 11.42 -4.10 9.76
CA GLN A 31 12.07 -4.13 11.07
C GLN A 31 11.95 -5.50 11.76
N ARG A 32 10.80 -6.18 11.61
CA ARG A 32 10.63 -7.56 12.10
C ARG A 32 11.49 -8.55 11.30
N TYR A 33 11.64 -8.34 10.00
CA TYR A 33 12.50 -9.16 9.15
C TYR A 33 13.97 -9.06 9.57
N GLU A 34 14.45 -7.85 9.84
CA GLU A 34 15.82 -7.62 10.33
C GLU A 34 16.08 -8.30 11.68
N ARG A 35 15.04 -8.48 12.50
CA ARG A 35 15.09 -9.24 13.77
C ARG A 35 14.92 -10.75 13.59
N GLY A 36 14.76 -11.24 12.37
CA GLY A 36 14.53 -12.66 12.07
C GLY A 36 13.14 -13.18 12.47
N LEU A 37 12.17 -12.30 12.77
CA LEU A 37 10.82 -12.68 13.20
C LEU A 37 9.89 -13.03 12.02
N VAL A 38 10.25 -12.64 10.80
CA VAL A 38 9.52 -12.94 9.57
C VAL A 38 10.50 -13.33 8.47
N SER A 39 10.08 -14.16 7.53
CA SER A 39 10.94 -14.76 6.50
C SER A 39 11.08 -13.94 5.22
N PHE A 40 10.33 -12.83 5.07
CA PHE A 40 10.33 -12.03 3.85
C PHE A 40 10.35 -10.52 4.13
N ARG A 41 10.72 -9.74 3.11
CA ARG A 41 10.67 -8.27 3.13
C ARG A 41 9.53 -7.77 2.27
N LEU A 42 8.93 -6.66 2.69
CA LEU A 42 7.94 -5.93 1.92
C LEU A 42 8.59 -4.74 1.23
N LYS A 43 8.11 -4.42 0.02
CA LYS A 43 8.52 -3.23 -0.74
C LYS A 43 7.27 -2.48 -1.19
N PRO A 44 7.28 -1.12 -1.18
CA PRO A 44 6.21 -0.35 -1.78
C PRO A 44 6.10 -0.69 -3.28
N ASN A 45 4.88 -1.01 -3.73
CA ASN A 45 4.54 -1.30 -5.11
C ASN A 45 3.44 -0.34 -5.61
N LYS A 46 2.96 -0.55 -6.84
CA LYS A 46 1.91 0.27 -7.48
C LYS A 46 0.54 0.26 -6.78
N TYR A 47 0.37 -0.61 -5.78
CA TYR A 47 -0.85 -0.78 -4.99
C TYR A 47 -0.68 -0.19 -3.57
N SER A 48 0.43 0.50 -3.30
CA SER A 48 0.74 1.03 -1.95
C SER A 48 -0.20 2.15 -1.52
N ASP A 49 -0.95 2.73 -2.44
CA ASP A 49 -1.93 3.80 -2.27
C ASP A 49 -3.39 3.29 -2.32
N MET A 50 -3.58 1.96 -2.38
CA MET A 50 -4.88 1.33 -2.31
C MET A 50 -5.18 0.85 -0.89
N LEU A 51 -6.44 0.99 -0.49
CA LEU A 51 -6.95 0.38 0.73
C LEU A 51 -7.07 -1.14 0.54
N HIS A 52 -7.05 -1.88 1.66
CA HIS A 52 -7.16 -3.33 1.61
C HIS A 52 -8.48 -3.79 0.97
N HIS A 53 -9.59 -3.10 1.27
CA HIS A 53 -10.89 -3.42 0.65
C HIS A 53 -10.94 -3.09 -0.85
N GLU A 54 -10.31 -1.99 -1.28
CA GLU A 54 -10.20 -1.65 -2.71
C GLU A 54 -9.35 -2.70 -3.43
N PHE A 55 -8.23 -3.11 -2.82
CA PHE A 55 -7.39 -4.15 -3.39
C PHE A 55 -8.13 -5.48 -3.50
N VAL A 56 -8.86 -5.87 -2.45
CA VAL A 56 -9.68 -7.08 -2.47
C VAL A 56 -10.72 -6.97 -3.56
N HIS A 57 -11.54 -5.92 -3.61
CA HIS A 57 -12.60 -5.77 -4.62
C HIS A 57 -12.08 -5.75 -6.07
N THR A 58 -10.91 -5.14 -6.32
CA THR A 58 -10.35 -5.05 -7.68
C THR A 58 -9.61 -6.32 -8.10
N MET A 59 -9.02 -7.07 -7.16
CA MET A 59 -8.15 -8.22 -7.45
C MET A 59 -8.74 -9.56 -7.00
N ASN A 60 -9.88 -9.58 -6.31
CA ASN A 60 -10.64 -10.79 -6.05
C ASN A 60 -11.62 -10.99 -7.20
N GLY A 61 -11.33 -11.95 -8.09
CA GLY A 61 -12.21 -12.30 -9.22
C GLY A 61 -13.51 -12.99 -8.80
N PHE A 62 -13.99 -12.77 -7.57
CA PHE A 62 -15.24 -13.31 -7.06
C PHE A 62 -16.28 -12.18 -7.05
N ASN A 63 -17.14 -12.19 -8.07
CA ASN A 63 -18.40 -11.45 -8.11
C ASN A 63 -19.50 -12.26 -7.44
#